data_AF-W8YQ90-F1
#
_entry.id   AF-W8YQ90-F1
#
_cell.length_a   1.000
_cell.length_b   1.000
_cell.length_c   1.000
_cell.angle_alpha   90.00
_cell.angle_beta   90.00
_cell.angle_gamma   90.00
#
_symmetry.space_group_name_H-M   'P 1'
#
loop_
_entity.id
_entity.type
_entity.pdbx_description
1 polymer ?
#
loop_
_entity_poly.entity_id
_entity_poly.type
_entity_poly.pdbx_seq_one_letter_code
_entity_poly.pdbx_strand_id
1 'polypeptide(L)'
;MTLSVNIRKLHPDAVVPVTDKLTHIFEMQKTLDDRIISERGVDGTLEDWVMGITIAMDSEIDEIRREVNWKWWKNPKPIDVDALKSEVIDLWHFLVSLSEKVGLSAEEVYAAYCTKNAENHARQEGRSDKSGYEVVRN
;
A
#
# COMPACT_ATOMS: atom_id res chain seq x y z
N MET A 1 -2.03 -34.79 -31.53
CA MET A 1 -3.26 -33.98 -31.65
C MET A 1 -3.23 -32.97 -30.52
N THR A 2 -2.56 -31.84 -30.74
CA THR A 2 -2.37 -30.82 -29.72
C THR A 2 -2.99 -29.55 -30.27
N LEU A 3 -4.19 -29.22 -29.79
CA LEU A 3 -4.86 -27.97 -30.13
C LEU A 3 -4.20 -26.87 -29.31
N SER A 4 -3.23 -26.17 -29.91
CA SER A 4 -2.82 -24.86 -29.42
C SER A 4 -3.95 -23.88 -29.73
N VAL A 5 -4.79 -23.58 -28.75
CA VAL A 5 -5.76 -22.49 -28.84
C VAL A 5 -4.97 -21.19 -28.87
N ASN A 6 -4.86 -20.60 -30.06
CA ASN A 6 -4.22 -19.30 -30.25
C ASN A 6 -5.22 -18.20 -29.87
N ILE A 7 -5.18 -17.77 -28.62
CA ILE A 7 -6.11 -16.80 -28.01
C ILE A 7 -6.05 -15.43 -28.71
N ARG A 8 -5.03 -15.15 -29.55
CA ARG A 8 -4.89 -13.89 -30.31
C ARG A 8 -5.87 -13.74 -31.49
N LYS A 9 -6.81 -14.66 -31.72
CA LYS A 9 -7.79 -14.58 -32.83
C LYS A 9 -9.21 -14.15 -32.43
N LEU A 10 -9.43 -13.72 -31.19
CA LEU A 10 -10.71 -13.15 -30.76
C LEU A 10 -10.47 -11.70 -30.34
N HIS A 11 -10.97 -10.76 -31.13
CA HIS A 11 -10.97 -9.28 -30.92
C HIS A 11 -9.66 -8.53 -31.21
N PRO A 12 -9.50 -7.99 -32.44
CA PRO A 12 -8.35 -7.15 -32.81
C PRO A 12 -8.33 -5.76 -32.15
N ASP A 13 -9.41 -5.35 -31.46
CA ASP A 13 -9.56 -4.03 -30.81
C ASP A 13 -9.75 -4.11 -29.28
N ALA A 14 -9.48 -5.25 -28.65
CA ALA A 14 -9.42 -5.28 -27.19
C ALA A 14 -8.16 -4.51 -26.75
N VAL A 15 -8.34 -3.25 -26.36
CA VAL A 15 -7.33 -2.50 -25.60
C VAL A 15 -7.14 -3.29 -24.31
N VAL A 16 -6.12 -4.14 -24.26
CA VAL A 16 -5.64 -4.68 -23.00
C VAL A 16 -5.18 -3.46 -22.21
N PRO A 17 -5.81 -3.13 -21.07
CA PRO A 17 -5.37 -1.99 -20.28
C PRO A 17 -3.90 -2.23 -19.95
N VAL A 18 -3.04 -1.26 -20.29
CA VAL A 18 -1.69 -1.27 -19.74
C VAL A 18 -1.86 -0.97 -18.25
N THR A 19 -1.91 -2.02 -17.43
CA THR A 19 -2.04 -1.89 -15.98
C THR A 19 -0.84 -1.11 -15.46
N ASP A 20 -1.08 0.03 -14.81
CA ASP A 20 -0.01 0.76 -14.15
C ASP A 20 0.50 -0.02 -12.91
N LYS A 21 1.64 0.43 -12.37
CA LYS A 21 2.31 -0.28 -11.28
C LYS A 21 1.44 -0.39 -10.02
N LEU A 22 0.62 0.62 -9.71
CA LEU A 22 -0.21 0.61 -8.51
C LEU A 22 -1.37 -0.37 -8.67
N THR A 23 -2.07 -0.33 -9.81
CA THR A 23 -3.13 -1.31 -10.09
C THR A 23 -2.58 -2.74 -10.09
N HIS A 24 -1.39 -2.95 -10.67
CA HIS A 24 -0.73 -4.26 -10.66
C HIS A 24 -0.41 -4.74 -9.24
N ILE A 25 0.04 -3.85 -8.33
CA ILE A 25 0.27 -4.18 -6.92
C ILE A 25 -1.03 -4.61 -6.23
N PHE A 26 -2.12 -3.88 -6.43
CA PHE A 26 -3.42 -4.21 -5.85
C PHE A 26 -3.95 -5.56 -6.36
N GLU A 27 -3.82 -5.84 -7.66
CA GLU A 27 -4.20 -7.11 -8.26
C GLU A 27 -3.39 -8.29 -7.68
N MET A 28 -2.07 -8.14 -7.55
CA MET A 28 -1.21 -9.15 -6.94
C MET A 28 -1.56 -9.38 -5.48
N GLN A 29 -1.76 -8.31 -4.71
CA GLN A 29 -2.08 -8.42 -3.28
C GLN A 29 -3.43 -9.10 -3.08
N LYS A 30 -4.45 -8.69 -3.82
CA LYS A 30 -5.77 -9.32 -3.75
C LYS A 30 -5.70 -10.82 -4.04
N THR A 31 -4.95 -11.20 -5.08
CA THR A 31 -4.75 -12.61 -5.43
C THR A 31 -4.10 -13.40 -4.29
N LEU A 32 -3.10 -12.81 -3.62
CA LEU A 32 -2.43 -13.43 -2.47
C LEU A 32 -3.38 -13.55 -1.27
N ASP A 33 -4.10 -12.48 -0.94
CA ASP A 33 -5.02 -12.44 0.20
C ASP A 33 -6.16 -13.45 0.02
N ASP A 34 -6.81 -13.46 -1.15
CA ASP A 34 -7.89 -14.39 -1.47
C ASP A 34 -7.41 -15.85 -1.37
N ARG A 35 -6.17 -16.13 -1.80
CA ARG A 35 -5.53 -17.44 -1.65
C ARG A 35 -5.31 -17.82 -0.18
N ILE A 36 -4.74 -16.92 0.62
CA ILE A 36 -4.48 -17.18 2.05
C ILE A 36 -5.78 -17.42 2.79
N ILE A 37 -6.79 -16.56 2.57
CA ILE A 37 -8.13 -16.67 3.15
C ILE A 37 -8.73 -18.03 2.82
N SER A 38 -8.72 -18.43 1.55
CA SER A 38 -9.27 -19.70 1.11
C SER A 38 -8.51 -20.92 1.64
N GLU A 39 -7.17 -20.91 1.60
CA GLU A 39 -6.35 -22.07 2.02
C GLU A 39 -6.34 -22.25 3.54
N ARG A 40 -6.48 -21.16 4.31
CA ARG A 40 -6.49 -21.19 5.77
C ARG A 40 -7.90 -21.25 6.37
N GLY A 41 -8.94 -21.11 5.54
CA GLY A 41 -10.34 -21.09 6.00
C GLY A 41 -10.60 -19.94 6.98
N VAL A 42 -9.94 -18.80 6.81
CA VAL A 42 -10.17 -17.62 7.64
C VAL A 42 -11.37 -16.87 7.10
N ASP A 43 -12.27 -16.50 7.99
CA ASP A 43 -13.38 -15.60 7.69
C ASP A 43 -13.39 -14.49 8.75
N GLY A 44 -13.92 -13.32 8.39
CA GLY A 44 -13.89 -12.15 9.26
C GLY A 44 -14.82 -11.06 8.77
N THR A 45 -15.41 -10.35 9.72
CA THR A 45 -16.11 -9.09 9.44
C THR A 45 -15.11 -8.01 9.02
N LEU A 46 -15.60 -6.89 8.49
CA LEU A 46 -14.75 -5.73 8.22
C LEU A 46 -13.98 -5.28 9.47
N GLU A 47 -14.62 -5.33 10.65
CA GLU A 47 -13.98 -4.98 11.92
C GLU A 47 -12.82 -5.94 12.26
N ASP A 48 -13.02 -7.25 12.07
CA ASP A 48 -11.98 -8.26 12.30
C ASP A 48 -10.77 -8.04 11.37
N TRP A 49 -11.02 -7.77 10.09
CA TRP A 49 -9.95 -7.51 9.11
C TRP A 49 -9.18 -6.23 9.42
N VAL A 50 -9.88 -5.13 9.71
CA VAL A 50 -9.23 -3.86 10.06
C VAL A 50 -8.39 -4.03 11.32
N MET A 51 -8.90 -4.70 12.35
CA MET A 51 -8.14 -4.97 13.58
C MET A 51 -6.93 -5.86 13.32
N GLY A 52 -7.11 -6.99 12.64
CA GLY A 52 -6.04 -7.94 12.38
C GLY A 52 -4.91 -7.36 11.51
N ILE A 53 -5.27 -6.63 10.45
CA ILE A 53 -4.29 -6.04 9.54
C ILE A 53 -3.55 -4.88 10.23
N THR A 54 -4.22 -4.04 11.01
CA THR A 54 -3.54 -2.95 11.75
C THR A 54 -2.58 -3.48 12.81
N ILE A 55 -2.91 -4.59 13.49
CA ILE A 55 -1.97 -5.28 14.39
C ILE A 55 -0.76 -5.82 13.62
N ALA A 56 -0.95 -6.41 12.44
CA ALA A 56 0.16 -6.86 11.60
C ALA A 56 1.05 -5.68 11.19
N MET A 57 0.47 -4.57 10.76
CA MET A 57 1.21 -3.34 10.45
C MET A 57 2.03 -2.82 11.65
N ASP A 58 1.47 -2.85 12.85
CA ASP A 58 2.21 -2.48 14.07
C ASP A 58 3.42 -3.39 14.33
N SER A 59 3.29 -4.68 14.00
CA SER A 59 4.41 -5.63 14.05
C SER A 59 5.50 -5.25 13.04
N GLU A 60 5.15 -4.97 11.78
CA GLU A 60 6.12 -4.57 10.74
C GLU A 60 6.81 -3.25 11.08
N ILE A 61 6.09 -2.32 11.72
CA ILE A 61 6.69 -1.09 12.23
C ILE A 61 7.74 -1.40 13.32
N ASP A 62 7.53 -2.40 14.17
CA ASP A 62 8.55 -2.84 15.13
C ASP A 62 9.75 -3.52 14.43
N GLU A 63 9.52 -4.24 13.33
CA GLU A 63 10.59 -4.82 12.49
C GLU A 63 11.44 -3.72 11.84
N ILE A 64 10.82 -2.71 11.24
CA ILE A 64 11.50 -1.49 10.76
C ILE A 64 12.34 -0.85 11.87
N ARG A 65 11.80 -0.74 13.10
CA ARG A 65 12.57 -0.20 14.24
C ARG A 65 13.77 -1.07 14.57
N ARG A 66 13.66 -2.40 14.52
CA ARG A 66 14.75 -3.35 14.82
C ARG A 66 15.92 -3.25 13.83
N GLU A 67 15.67 -2.76 12.62
CA GLU A 67 16.70 -2.51 11.61
C GLU A 67 17.50 -1.21 11.81
N VAL A 68 17.06 -0.34 12.72
CA VAL A 68 17.78 0.89 13.10
C VAL A 68 18.24 0.89 14.56
N ASN A 69 19.09 1.86 14.91
CA ASN A 69 19.67 2.01 16.25
C ASN A 69 18.70 2.66 17.26
N TRP A 70 17.46 2.17 17.37
CA TRP A 70 16.45 2.78 18.24
C TRP A 70 16.78 2.66 19.74
N LYS A 71 17.51 1.60 20.13
CA LYS A 71 17.98 1.40 21.51
C LYS A 71 19.18 2.31 21.78
N TRP A 72 18.90 3.56 22.12
CA TRP A 72 19.91 4.59 22.38
C TRP A 72 20.90 4.24 23.51
N TRP A 73 20.57 3.26 24.35
CA TRP A 73 21.44 2.73 25.41
C TRP A 73 22.38 1.59 24.96
N LYS A 74 22.41 1.23 23.67
CA LYS A 74 23.33 0.23 23.09
C LYS A 74 24.35 0.89 22.16
N ASN A 75 25.48 0.21 21.95
CA ASN A 75 26.45 0.61 20.93
C ASN A 75 25.80 0.57 19.53
N PRO A 76 26.00 1.60 18.69
CA PRO A 76 25.47 1.63 17.34
C PRO A 76 26.00 0.48 16.48
N LYS A 77 25.12 -0.12 15.67
CA LYS A 77 25.47 -1.03 14.58
C LYS A 77 25.33 -0.32 13.23
N PRO A 78 26.07 -0.73 12.18
CA PRO A 78 25.75 -0.37 10.80
C PRO A 78 24.29 -0.74 10.49
N ILE A 79 23.62 0.10 9.70
CA ILE A 79 22.25 -0.18 9.23
C ILE A 79 22.34 -1.09 8.01
N ASP A 80 21.65 -2.22 8.06
CA ASP A 80 21.38 -3.04 6.88
C ASP A 80 20.21 -2.42 6.12
N VAL A 81 20.54 -1.70 5.05
CA VAL A 81 19.56 -0.96 4.26
C VAL A 81 18.63 -1.90 3.49
N ASP A 82 19.09 -3.09 3.12
CA ASP A 82 18.27 -4.02 2.34
C ASP A 82 17.29 -4.77 3.25
N ALA A 83 17.71 -5.14 4.47
CA ALA A 83 16.78 -5.61 5.50
C ALA A 83 15.72 -4.54 5.81
N LEU A 84 16.14 -3.30 6.07
CA LEU A 84 15.21 -2.18 6.33
C LEU A 84 14.20 -1.96 5.19
N LYS A 85 14.64 -2.06 3.93
CA LYS A 85 13.72 -1.97 2.78
C LYS A 85 12.73 -3.13 2.75
N SER A 86 13.16 -4.35 3.09
CA SER A 86 12.27 -5.51 3.16
C SER A 86 11.12 -5.25 4.13
N GLU A 87 11.43 -4.84 5.36
CA GLU A 87 10.40 -4.57 6.38
C GLU A 87 9.45 -3.43 5.98
N VAL A 88 9.94 -2.44 5.25
CA VAL A 88 9.08 -1.40 4.67
C VAL A 88 8.13 -1.98 3.62
N ILE A 89 8.57 -2.92 2.79
CA ILE A 89 7.71 -3.59 1.80
C ILE A 89 6.69 -4.50 2.49
N ASP A 90 7.05 -5.17 3.58
CA ASP A 90 6.11 -5.97 4.37
C ASP A 90 4.98 -5.09 4.96
N LEU A 91 5.31 -3.89 5.45
CA LEU A 91 4.30 -2.90 5.84
C LEU A 91 3.39 -2.48 4.66
N TRP A 92 3.95 -2.34 3.44
CA TRP A 92 3.17 -2.00 2.25
C TRP A 92 2.18 -3.10 1.86
N HIS A 93 2.55 -4.38 1.98
CA HIS A 93 1.63 -5.50 1.75
C HIS A 93 0.36 -5.33 2.60
N PHE A 94 0.51 -5.10 3.91
CA PHE A 94 -0.63 -4.90 4.80
C PHE A 94 -1.39 -3.60 4.54
N LEU A 95 -0.72 -2.51 4.15
CA LEU A 95 -1.40 -1.26 3.78
C LEU A 95 -2.29 -1.44 2.53
N VAL A 96 -1.82 -2.19 1.53
CA VAL A 96 -2.60 -2.50 0.32
C VAL A 96 -3.76 -3.43 0.67
N SER A 97 -3.54 -4.46 1.48
CA SER A 97 -4.62 -5.33 1.98
C SER A 97 -5.68 -4.54 2.74
N LEU A 98 -5.27 -3.64 3.65
CA LEU A 98 -6.20 -2.79 4.38
C LEU A 98 -7.02 -1.91 3.43
N SER A 99 -6.36 -1.32 2.43
CA SER A 99 -7.02 -0.50 1.40
C SER A 99 -8.12 -1.29 0.68
N GLU A 100 -7.83 -2.52 0.26
CA GLU A 100 -8.81 -3.41 -0.37
C GLU A 100 -9.98 -3.73 0.57
N LYS A 101 -9.70 -4.07 1.83
CA LYS A 101 -10.75 -4.41 2.82
C LYS A 101 -11.67 -3.24 3.13
N VAL A 102 -11.18 -2.00 3.12
CA VAL A 102 -12.03 -0.81 3.30
C VAL A 102 -12.68 -0.33 2.00
N GLY A 103 -12.48 -1.04 0.88
CA GLY A 103 -13.11 -0.77 -0.39
C GLY A 103 -12.44 0.33 -1.22
N LEU A 104 -11.15 0.59 -1.01
CA LEU A 104 -10.38 1.51 -1.85
C LEU A 104 -9.74 0.75 -3.03
N SER A 105 -10.05 1.17 -4.25
CA SER A 105 -9.33 0.73 -5.46
C SER A 105 -7.99 1.47 -5.62
N ALA A 106 -7.11 0.95 -6.47
CA ALA A 106 -5.85 1.64 -6.81
C ALA A 106 -6.10 3.05 -7.39
N GLU A 107 -7.13 3.20 -8.22
CA GLU A 107 -7.55 4.47 -8.81
C GLU A 107 -8.07 5.44 -7.74
N GLU A 108 -8.88 4.96 -6.79
CA GLU A 108 -9.40 5.77 -5.69
C GLU A 108 -8.28 6.24 -4.76
N VAL A 109 -7.32 5.36 -4.43
CA VAL A 109 -6.12 5.72 -3.67
C VAL A 109 -5.33 6.81 -4.38
N TYR A 110 -5.06 6.64 -5.68
CA TYR A 110 -4.31 7.63 -6.45
C TYR A 110 -5.01 8.98 -6.50
N ALA A 111 -6.31 9.01 -6.81
CA ALA A 111 -7.09 10.23 -6.88
C ALA A 111 -7.18 10.95 -5.53
N ALA A 112 -7.42 10.20 -4.44
CA ALA A 112 -7.46 10.74 -3.09
C ALA A 112 -6.09 11.29 -2.66
N TYR A 113 -5.00 10.58 -2.98
CA TYR A 113 -3.65 11.03 -2.70
C TYR A 113 -3.33 12.33 -3.43
N CYS A 114 -3.60 12.43 -4.74
CA CYS A 114 -3.37 13.65 -5.52
C CYS A 114 -4.12 14.85 -4.94
N THR A 115 -5.40 14.66 -4.59
CA THR A 115 -6.24 15.69 -3.98
C THR A 115 -5.67 16.15 -2.64
N LYS A 116 -5.31 15.20 -1.77
CA LYS A 116 -4.73 15.48 -0.45
C LYS A 116 -3.37 16.17 -0.56
N ASN A 117 -2.55 15.75 -1.52
CA ASN A 117 -1.22 16.32 -1.75
C ASN A 117 -1.31 17.78 -2.21
N ALA A 118 -2.17 18.07 -3.19
CA ALA A 118 -2.41 19.43 -3.65
C ALA A 118 -2.86 20.36 -2.51
N GLU A 119 -3.79 19.89 -1.68
CA GLU A 119 -4.25 20.61 -0.49
C GLU A 119 -3.12 20.80 0.56
N ASN A 120 -2.25 19.81 0.76
CA ASN A 120 -1.12 19.94 1.67
C ASN A 120 -0.09 20.97 1.17
N HIS A 121 0.15 21.06 -0.14
CA HIS A 121 0.96 22.13 -0.72
C HIS A 121 0.28 23.49 -0.55
N ALA A 122 -1.03 23.59 -0.83
CA ALA A 122 -1.78 24.82 -0.61
C ALA A 122 -1.69 25.33 0.83
N ARG A 123 -1.72 24.42 1.82
CA ARG A 123 -1.47 24.75 3.23
C ARG A 123 -0.08 25.36 3.45
N GLN A 124 0.98 24.74 2.96
CA GLN A 124 2.34 25.28 3.16
C GLN A 124 2.57 26.62 2.45
N GLU A 125 1.75 26.94 1.45
CA GLU A 125 1.81 28.20 0.71
C GLU A 125 0.82 29.26 1.22
N GLY A 126 0.03 28.97 2.27
CA GLY A 126 -0.97 29.88 2.80
C GLY A 126 -2.16 30.12 1.88
N ARG A 127 -2.42 29.18 0.96
CA ARG A 127 -3.53 29.19 -0.01
C ARG A 127 -4.69 28.26 0.38
N SER A 128 -4.62 27.62 1.55
CA SER A 128 -5.67 26.73 2.06
C SER A 128 -6.64 27.50 2.95
N ASP A 129 -7.92 27.12 2.93
CA ASP A 129 -8.95 27.66 3.82
C ASP A 129 -8.85 27.13 5.27
N LYS A 130 -7.90 26.23 5.56
CA LYS A 130 -7.65 25.73 6.91
C LYS A 130 -6.82 26.72 7.72
N SER A 131 -7.31 27.06 8.90
CA SER A 131 -6.60 27.89 9.89
C SER A 131 -5.28 27.26 10.36
N GLY A 132 -4.30 28.09 10.73
CA GLY A 132 -3.01 27.65 11.27
C GLY A 132 -1.93 27.39 10.20
N TYR A 133 -2.23 27.75 8.96
CA TYR A 133 -1.34 27.64 7.79
C TYR A 133 -1.08 29.00 7.12
N GLU A 134 -1.36 30.09 7.81
CA GLU A 134 -1.13 31.44 7.33
C GLU A 134 0.37 31.69 7.16
N VAL A 135 0.81 32.01 5.95
CA VAL A 135 2.23 32.30 5.68
C VAL A 135 2.52 33.76 6.03
N VAL A 136 3.29 33.98 7.10
CA VAL A 136 3.86 35.28 7.43
C VAL A 136 5.06 35.52 6.51
N ARG A 137 4.89 36.41 5.52
CA ARG A 137 6.01 36.84 4.67
C ARG A 137 6.78 37.95 5.39
N ASN A 138 8.07 37.71 5.65
CA ASN A 138 9.02 38.72 6.15
C ASN A 138 9.40 39.70 5.03
#